data_AF-A0A973PP79-F1
#
_entry.id   AF-A0A973PP79-F1
#
_cell.length_a   1.000
_cell.length_b   1.000
_cell.length_c   1.000
_cell.angle_alpha   90.00
_cell.angle_beta   90.00
_cell.angle_gamma   90.00
#
_symmetry.space_group_name_H-M   'P 1'
#
loop_
_entity.id
_entity.type
_entity.pdbx_description
1 polymer ?
#
loop_
_entity_poly.entity_id
_entity_poly.type
_entity_poly.pdbx_seq_one_letter_code
_entity_poly.pdbx_strand_id
1 'polypeptide(L)'
;MAEPWESRRAELVESAQARWIAALTDLGGRNTLLYYKDRRAGTLDLAGADPAMLERFLRTGSIRLTRLFTDVDERADAIRRVQAIHRKARELLEERGIRAGYLATGMARWDELFLEPAAPVLLRGLTITPTRARHDDFDLTLEEEGEVNPVLLHKLATVFGADVEGVTGDRDQLRAIAEAAEVPGFDVEDRLVIGTFTYAKLPMVRDMQSAGELLADSDVVAAIAGDPEAQELLSGDGTGPLDLDSPQEDYSVLDADSSQRGAIAAVLDGRSLVIHGPPGTGKSQTIANLIAALVARGRKVLFVAEKRAAIDAVLSRLKGADLGDVVLDIHEGTRDRVRIARDLGDTLDLAQVLTGEPEQELDRRLLDRHQRLSQHVAALHEKHDPWGLTAFQIQSALLGIPAAARTPVRLGTAEHLGVAEADTLRDELREFAHLGGFTLRPGATPWYGAALRTTEQARQACDLAGRLHTHLLPMLSYRLDRACDETGLRAPTGYRERVARLRLFTGVAETLTRLAPAVYTADPARLAAADQAGLRERHTLRKQARALWLADKPPRDD
;
A
#
# COMPACT_ATOMS: atom_id res chain seq x y z
N MET A 1 -14.46 35.90 28.85
CA MET A 1 -13.07 35.57 29.21
C MET A 1 -12.71 34.37 28.39
N ALA A 2 -11.87 34.54 27.36
CA ALA A 2 -11.36 33.41 26.57
C ALA A 2 -10.58 32.45 27.48
N GLU A 3 -10.66 31.16 27.22
CA GLU A 3 -9.96 30.17 28.04
C GLU A 3 -8.43 30.28 27.85
N PRO A 4 -7.61 29.92 28.85
CA PRO A 4 -6.15 30.10 28.77
C PRO A 4 -5.47 29.39 27.57
N TRP A 5 -6.08 28.33 27.04
CA TRP A 5 -5.58 27.58 25.89
C TRP A 5 -5.86 28.29 24.55
N GLU A 6 -7.01 28.97 24.42
CA GLU A 6 -7.34 29.78 23.24
C GLU A 6 -6.33 30.92 23.05
N SER A 7 -5.87 31.51 24.17
CA SER A 7 -4.84 32.55 24.18
C SER A 7 -3.49 32.05 23.68
N ARG A 8 -3.06 30.85 24.10
CA ARG A 8 -1.78 30.27 23.69
C ARG A 8 -1.78 29.88 22.21
N ARG A 9 -2.87 29.30 21.71
CA ARG A 9 -3.04 28.96 20.30
C ARG A 9 -2.96 30.20 19.42
N ALA A 10 -3.67 31.26 19.79
CA ALA A 10 -3.66 32.53 19.07
C ALA A 10 -2.24 33.12 18.99
N GLU A 11 -1.48 33.13 20.09
CA GLU A 11 -0.10 33.62 20.12
C GLU A 11 0.85 32.81 19.20
N LEU A 12 0.70 31.48 19.18
CA LEU A 12 1.50 30.61 18.31
C LEU A 12 1.20 30.87 16.82
N VAL A 13 -0.09 31.00 16.48
CA VAL A 13 -0.52 31.28 15.11
C VAL A 13 -0.07 32.67 14.67
N GLU A 14 -0.20 33.69 15.51
CA GLU A 14 0.26 35.05 15.20
C GLU A 14 1.78 35.11 14.96
N SER A 15 2.56 34.43 15.81
CA SER A 15 4.01 34.30 15.63
C SER A 15 4.38 33.55 14.35
N ALA A 16 3.65 32.49 14.00
CA ALA A 16 3.85 31.76 12.75
C ALA A 16 3.47 32.61 11.52
N GLN A 17 2.34 33.31 11.58
CA GLN A 17 1.83 34.24 10.57
C GLN A 17 2.86 35.33 10.26
N ALA A 18 3.44 35.97 11.28
CA ALA A 18 4.51 36.96 11.11
C ALA A 18 5.73 36.37 10.38
N ARG A 19 6.15 35.15 10.72
CA ARG A 19 7.25 34.44 10.04
C ARG A 19 6.92 34.12 8.58
N TRP A 20 5.68 33.69 8.29
CA TRP A 20 5.24 33.41 6.92
C TRP A 20 5.16 34.68 6.07
N ILE A 21 4.65 35.79 6.63
CA ILE A 21 4.65 37.11 6.00
C ILE A 21 6.08 37.57 5.68
N ALA A 22 7.01 37.41 6.63
CA ALA A 22 8.42 37.75 6.41
C ALA A 22 9.05 36.91 5.27
N ALA A 23 8.74 35.61 5.22
CA ALA A 23 9.20 34.72 4.14
C ALA A 23 8.59 35.09 2.78
N LEU A 24 7.33 35.53 2.76
CA LEU A 24 6.67 36.02 1.55
C LEU A 24 7.23 37.36 1.09
N THR A 25 7.56 38.28 1.99
CA THR A 25 7.98 39.64 1.62
C THR A 25 9.42 39.81 1.16
N ASP A 26 10.32 38.83 1.38
CA ASP A 26 11.77 38.85 1.05
C ASP A 26 12.24 40.19 0.46
N LEU A 27 12.51 41.15 1.36
CA LEU A 27 12.92 42.51 1.04
C LEU A 27 14.41 42.59 0.67
N GLY A 28 15.08 41.46 0.46
CA GLY A 28 16.48 41.41 0.04
C GLY A 28 16.68 41.73 -1.45
N GLY A 29 17.95 41.83 -1.88
CA GLY A 29 18.38 42.20 -3.24
C GLY A 29 17.92 41.29 -4.39
N ARG A 30 17.09 40.27 -4.13
CA ARG A 30 16.49 39.36 -5.13
C ARG A 30 15.10 39.80 -5.57
N ASN A 31 14.49 40.76 -4.88
CA ASN A 31 13.15 41.25 -5.19
C ASN A 31 13.18 42.24 -6.37
N THR A 32 12.67 41.82 -7.53
CA THR A 32 12.69 42.66 -8.75
C THR A 32 11.73 43.85 -8.70
N LEU A 33 10.90 43.96 -7.64
CA LEU A 33 10.04 45.11 -7.37
C LEU A 33 10.72 46.18 -6.51
N LEU A 34 11.89 45.91 -5.93
CA LEU A 34 12.69 46.91 -5.20
C LEU A 34 14.07 47.13 -5.82
N TYR A 35 14.68 46.06 -6.32
CA TYR A 35 16.04 46.05 -6.86
C TYR A 35 16.00 45.54 -8.30
N TYR A 36 15.23 46.23 -9.14
CA TYR A 36 15.13 45.94 -10.57
C TYR A 36 16.51 46.03 -11.23
N LYS A 37 16.83 45.05 -12.08
CA LYS A 37 18.07 45.04 -12.87
C LYS A 37 17.76 44.73 -14.32
N ASP A 38 18.37 45.51 -15.20
CA ASP A 38 18.24 45.33 -16.65
C ASP A 38 18.78 43.97 -17.08
N ARG A 39 17.92 43.19 -17.75
CA ARG A 39 18.31 41.90 -18.32
C ARG A 39 18.53 42.05 -19.81
N ARG A 40 19.66 41.52 -20.32
CA ARG A 40 20.03 41.56 -21.75
C ARG A 40 18.92 41.12 -22.71
N ALA A 41 18.10 40.14 -22.32
CA ALA A 41 16.98 39.65 -23.13
C ALA A 41 15.62 39.73 -22.41
N GLY A 42 15.59 40.01 -21.10
CA GLY A 42 14.35 39.95 -20.30
C GLY A 42 13.71 41.31 -20.00
N THR A 43 14.14 42.33 -20.74
CA THR A 43 13.80 43.72 -20.51
C THR A 43 13.71 44.42 -21.85
N LEU A 44 12.62 45.13 -22.10
CA LEU A 44 12.49 46.05 -23.22
C LEU A 44 12.28 47.46 -22.66
N ASP A 45 13.26 48.32 -22.87
CA ASP A 45 13.16 49.75 -22.60
C ASP A 45 12.47 50.43 -23.80
N LEU A 46 11.49 51.28 -23.52
CA LEU A 46 10.71 51.99 -24.55
C LEU A 46 11.29 53.37 -24.90
N ALA A 47 12.47 53.73 -24.41
CA ALA A 47 13.14 54.99 -24.76
C ALA A 47 13.39 55.18 -26.27
N GLY A 48 13.60 54.08 -27.02
CA GLY A 48 13.76 54.10 -28.49
C GLY A 48 12.45 54.02 -29.29
N ALA A 49 11.29 53.93 -28.63
CA ALA A 49 10.01 53.82 -29.33
C ALA A 49 9.61 55.17 -29.97
N ASP A 50 8.85 55.11 -31.07
CA ASP A 50 8.22 56.28 -31.68
C ASP A 50 7.28 56.96 -30.67
N PRO A 51 7.51 58.24 -30.31
CA PRO A 51 6.74 58.92 -29.27
C PRO A 51 5.24 58.98 -29.54
N ALA A 52 4.82 59.18 -30.79
CA ALA A 52 3.41 59.28 -31.14
C ALA A 52 2.70 57.91 -31.02
N MET A 53 3.42 56.83 -31.36
CA MET A 53 2.90 55.47 -31.25
C MET A 53 2.89 54.97 -29.81
N LEU A 54 3.89 55.37 -29.01
CA LEU A 54 3.95 55.09 -27.57
C LEU A 54 2.80 55.78 -26.82
N GLU A 55 2.56 57.07 -27.07
CA GLU A 55 1.43 57.80 -26.47
C GLU A 55 0.09 57.16 -26.84
N ARG A 56 -0.06 56.79 -28.11
CA ARG A 56 -1.24 56.04 -28.57
C ARG A 56 -1.38 54.71 -27.83
N PHE A 57 -0.31 53.94 -27.66
CA PHE A 57 -0.35 52.67 -26.95
C PHE A 57 -0.78 52.83 -25.48
N LEU A 58 -0.24 53.82 -24.78
CA LEU A 58 -0.61 54.11 -23.39
C LEU A 58 -2.09 54.49 -23.24
N ARG A 59 -2.64 55.20 -24.24
CA ARG A 59 -4.05 55.64 -24.28
C ARG A 59 -5.03 54.55 -24.75
N THR A 60 -4.72 53.84 -25.83
CA THR A 60 -5.62 52.82 -26.41
C THR A 60 -5.45 51.45 -25.80
N GLY A 61 -4.37 51.23 -25.03
CA GLY A 61 -4.07 49.97 -24.35
C GLY A 61 -3.70 48.82 -25.28
N SER A 62 -3.62 49.02 -26.60
CA SER A 62 -3.26 47.96 -27.54
C SER A 62 -2.44 48.48 -28.71
N ILE A 63 -1.36 47.78 -29.04
CA ILE A 63 -0.53 48.07 -30.20
C ILE A 63 0.21 46.83 -30.70
N ARG A 64 0.58 46.84 -31.98
CA ARG A 64 1.52 45.86 -32.55
C ARG A 64 2.96 46.30 -32.32
N LEU A 65 3.81 45.40 -31.84
CA LEU A 65 5.20 45.71 -31.47
C LEU A 65 5.98 46.34 -32.62
N THR A 66 5.85 45.83 -33.85
CA THR A 66 6.52 46.39 -35.03
C THR A 66 6.15 47.84 -35.35
N ARG A 67 5.03 48.35 -34.84
CA ARG A 67 4.61 49.74 -35.01
C ARG A 67 5.17 50.69 -33.95
N LEU A 68 5.75 50.16 -32.87
CA LEU A 68 6.39 50.97 -31.83
C LEU A 68 7.79 51.43 -32.24
N PHE A 69 8.48 50.69 -33.12
CA PHE A 69 9.87 50.97 -33.50
C PHE A 69 9.96 51.19 -35.01
N THR A 70 10.41 52.37 -35.42
CA THR A 70 10.64 52.75 -36.82
C THR A 70 11.96 52.21 -37.34
N ASP A 71 13.00 52.22 -36.51
CA ASP A 71 14.31 51.66 -36.84
C ASP A 71 14.28 50.13 -36.97
N VAL A 72 15.06 49.59 -37.92
CA VAL A 72 15.04 48.16 -38.25
C VAL A 72 15.78 47.33 -37.21
N ASP A 73 16.90 47.84 -36.68
CA ASP A 73 17.74 47.14 -35.72
C ASP A 73 17.11 47.17 -34.32
N GLU A 74 16.56 48.32 -33.91
CA GLU A 74 15.80 48.43 -32.65
C GLU A 74 14.57 47.54 -32.65
N ARG A 75 13.85 47.47 -33.77
CA ARG A 75 12.68 46.57 -33.92
C ARG A 75 13.09 45.11 -33.79
N ALA A 76 14.20 44.70 -34.42
CA ALA A 76 14.70 43.34 -34.31
C ALA A 76 15.09 43.00 -32.87
N ASP A 77 15.72 43.94 -32.15
CA ASP A 77 16.06 43.77 -30.74
C ASP A 77 14.82 43.69 -29.85
N ALA A 78 13.84 44.56 -30.08
CA ALA A 78 12.56 44.57 -29.37
C ALA A 78 11.80 43.25 -29.51
N ILE A 79 11.73 42.68 -30.72
CA ILE A 79 11.11 41.37 -30.97
C ILE A 79 11.82 40.27 -30.15
N ARG A 80 13.16 40.23 -30.16
CA ARG A 80 13.92 39.23 -29.38
C ARG A 80 13.66 39.35 -27.88
N ARG A 81 13.61 40.57 -27.35
CA ARG A 81 13.35 40.85 -25.93
C ARG A 81 11.92 40.50 -25.53
N VAL A 82 10.94 40.93 -26.30
CA VAL A 82 9.51 40.61 -26.07
C VAL A 82 9.28 39.11 -26.16
N GLN A 83 9.93 38.41 -27.08
CA GLN A 83 9.84 36.95 -27.17
C GLN A 83 10.37 36.27 -25.90
N ALA A 84 11.50 36.73 -25.35
CA ALA A 84 12.04 36.21 -24.11
C ALA A 84 11.17 36.57 -22.88
N ILE A 85 10.61 37.78 -22.83
CA ILE A 85 9.65 38.19 -21.80
C ILE A 85 8.38 37.34 -21.88
N HIS A 86 7.83 37.13 -23.08
CA HIS A 86 6.66 36.29 -23.33
C HIS A 86 6.91 34.85 -22.87
N ARG A 87 8.04 34.24 -23.27
CA ARG A 87 8.42 32.89 -22.81
C ARG A 87 8.49 32.82 -21.29
N LYS A 88 9.12 33.81 -20.64
CA LYS A 88 9.28 33.81 -19.18
C LYS A 88 7.97 34.07 -18.44
N ALA A 89 7.14 34.97 -18.94
CA ALA A 89 5.83 35.25 -18.38
C ALA A 89 4.91 34.02 -18.51
N ARG A 90 4.96 33.32 -19.64
CA ARG A 90 4.24 32.06 -19.86
C ARG A 90 4.73 30.96 -18.93
N GLU A 91 6.04 30.77 -18.80
CA GLU A 91 6.63 29.81 -17.85
C GLU A 91 6.16 30.09 -16.41
N LEU A 92 6.20 31.35 -15.96
CA LEU A 92 5.76 31.73 -14.61
C LEU A 92 4.24 31.53 -14.41
N LEU A 93 3.44 31.73 -15.45
CA LEU A 93 2.01 31.49 -15.40
C LEU A 93 1.67 30.00 -15.38
N GLU A 94 2.28 29.19 -16.26
CA GLU A 94 1.99 27.76 -16.39
C GLU A 94 2.52 26.95 -15.20
N GLU A 95 3.75 27.27 -14.74
CA GLU A 95 4.43 26.51 -13.69
C GLU A 95 4.11 27.00 -12.28
N ARG A 96 3.80 28.29 -12.11
CA ARG A 96 3.61 28.91 -10.78
C ARG A 96 2.27 29.63 -10.61
N GLY A 97 1.46 29.73 -11.66
CA GLY A 97 0.22 30.53 -11.63
C GLY A 97 0.47 32.04 -11.53
N ILE A 98 1.71 32.52 -11.69
CA ILE A 98 2.06 33.92 -11.45
C ILE A 98 2.00 34.72 -12.74
N ARG A 99 1.13 35.73 -12.77
CA ARG A 99 1.16 36.77 -13.80
C ARG A 99 2.35 37.70 -13.56
N ALA A 100 3.30 37.66 -14.49
CA ALA A 100 4.55 38.41 -14.36
C ALA A 100 4.76 39.47 -15.44
N GLY A 101 3.96 39.53 -16.51
CA GLY A 101 4.13 40.51 -17.58
C GLY A 101 3.55 41.87 -17.20
N TYR A 102 4.39 42.90 -17.09
CA TYR A 102 3.94 44.26 -16.80
C TYR A 102 4.68 45.30 -17.64
N LEU A 103 4.00 46.41 -17.88
CA LEU A 103 4.60 47.69 -18.22
C LEU A 103 4.82 48.47 -16.93
N ALA A 104 6.08 48.72 -16.60
CA ALA A 104 6.49 49.60 -15.53
C ALA A 104 6.64 51.03 -16.05
N THR A 105 6.03 51.99 -15.35
CA THR A 105 6.16 53.43 -15.59
C THR A 105 6.79 54.08 -14.36
N GLY A 106 7.90 54.78 -14.54
CA GLY A 106 8.67 55.38 -13.47
C GLY A 106 9.55 54.37 -12.74
N MET A 107 10.76 54.79 -12.36
CA MET A 107 11.69 53.99 -11.56
C MET A 107 12.17 54.80 -10.35
N ALA A 108 11.72 54.42 -9.16
CA ALA A 108 12.15 55.02 -7.91
C ALA A 108 13.54 54.50 -7.50
N ARG A 109 14.41 55.42 -7.09
CA ARG A 109 15.75 55.17 -6.54
C ARG A 109 15.87 55.83 -5.18
N TRP A 110 16.70 55.26 -4.30
CA TRP A 110 17.08 55.83 -3.02
C TRP A 110 18.46 55.30 -2.62
N ASP A 111 19.07 55.90 -1.60
CA ASP A 111 20.36 55.46 -1.09
C ASP A 111 20.17 54.30 -0.09
N GLU A 112 20.79 53.16 -0.37
CA GLU A 112 20.79 52.00 0.53
C GLU A 112 22.18 51.32 0.52
N LEU A 113 22.68 50.94 1.69
CA LEU A 113 24.00 50.34 1.81
C LEU A 113 24.06 48.99 1.09
N PHE A 114 25.08 48.82 0.23
CA PHE A 114 25.37 47.58 -0.54
C PHE A 114 24.33 47.17 -1.58
N LEU A 115 23.29 47.98 -1.81
CA LEU A 115 22.24 47.71 -2.79
C LEU A 115 22.08 48.92 -3.71
N GLU A 116 21.57 48.67 -4.91
CA GLU A 116 21.21 49.70 -5.88
C GLU A 116 19.70 49.64 -6.07
N PRO A 117 18.93 50.43 -5.29
CA PRO A 117 17.49 50.47 -5.42
C PRO A 117 17.03 50.97 -6.79
N ALA A 118 16.11 50.22 -7.38
CA ALA A 118 15.42 50.57 -8.60
C ALA A 118 14.05 49.90 -8.55
N ALA A 119 13.04 50.62 -8.09
CA ALA A 119 11.69 50.08 -7.93
C ALA A 119 10.77 50.66 -9.00
N PRO A 120 10.07 49.83 -9.81
CA PRO A 120 9.05 50.35 -10.70
C PRO A 120 7.96 51.04 -9.88
N VAL A 121 7.48 52.21 -10.32
CA VAL A 121 6.49 52.98 -9.56
C VAL A 121 5.07 52.51 -9.88
N LEU A 122 4.69 52.53 -11.15
CA LEU A 122 3.36 52.12 -11.61
C LEU A 122 3.48 50.88 -12.50
N LEU A 123 2.72 49.84 -12.19
CA LEU A 123 2.67 48.58 -12.93
C LEU A 123 1.31 48.44 -13.61
N ARG A 124 1.31 48.32 -14.94
CA ARG A 124 0.12 47.96 -15.71
C ARG A 124 0.28 46.56 -16.28
N GLY A 125 -0.71 45.69 -16.04
CA GLY A 125 -0.69 44.32 -16.54
C GLY A 125 -0.55 44.30 -18.06
N LEU A 126 0.38 43.49 -18.59
CA LEU A 126 0.66 43.40 -20.01
C LEU A 126 0.47 41.96 -20.51
N THR A 127 -0.48 41.80 -21.44
CA THR A 127 -0.66 40.58 -22.22
C THR A 127 0.10 40.67 -23.53
N ILE A 128 0.95 39.68 -23.81
CA ILE A 128 1.75 39.59 -25.02
C ILE A 128 1.23 38.40 -25.84
N THR A 129 0.60 38.69 -26.98
CA THR A 129 0.01 37.66 -27.84
C THR A 129 0.83 37.54 -29.13
N PRO A 130 1.37 36.36 -29.47
CA PRO A 130 2.07 36.18 -30.74
C PRO A 130 1.08 36.28 -31.91
N THR A 131 1.46 37.02 -32.95
CA THR A 131 0.60 37.19 -34.14
C THR A 131 0.60 35.98 -35.07
N ARG A 132 1.69 35.19 -35.06
CA ARG A 132 1.90 34.01 -35.91
C ARG A 132 2.71 32.94 -35.17
N ALA A 133 2.63 31.70 -35.65
CA ALA A 133 3.36 30.56 -35.08
C ALA A 133 4.90 30.70 -35.09
N ARG A 134 5.45 31.56 -35.96
CA ARG A 134 6.90 31.84 -36.01
C ARG A 134 7.38 32.82 -34.93
N HIS A 135 6.46 33.41 -34.15
CA HIS A 135 6.78 34.43 -33.14
C HIS A 135 7.62 35.59 -33.70
N ASP A 136 7.32 36.00 -34.94
CA ASP A 136 7.98 37.08 -35.67
C ASP A 136 7.44 38.48 -35.32
N ASP A 137 6.24 38.56 -34.72
CA ASP A 137 5.66 39.81 -34.21
C ASP A 137 4.63 39.53 -33.09
N PHE A 138 4.35 40.53 -32.25
CA PHE A 138 3.50 40.43 -31.07
C PHE A 138 2.51 41.58 -30.97
N ASP A 139 1.28 41.27 -30.59
CA ASP A 139 0.28 42.25 -30.17
C ASP A 139 0.36 42.41 -28.65
N LEU A 140 0.59 43.65 -28.21
CA LEU A 140 0.73 44.06 -26.83
C LEU A 140 -0.60 44.64 -26.36
N THR A 141 -1.15 44.11 -25.26
CA THR A 141 -2.42 44.61 -24.69
C THR A 141 -2.25 44.90 -23.20
N LEU A 142 -2.44 46.16 -22.82
CA LEU A 142 -2.41 46.65 -21.44
C LEU A 142 -3.78 46.48 -20.78
N GLU A 143 -3.77 46.24 -19.48
CA GLU A 143 -4.94 46.36 -18.62
C GLU A 143 -5.30 47.84 -18.42
N GLU A 144 -6.59 48.12 -18.22
CA GLU A 144 -7.12 49.50 -18.06
C GLU A 144 -6.61 50.14 -16.77
N GLU A 145 -6.62 49.37 -15.68
CA GLU A 145 -6.16 49.81 -14.38
C GLU A 145 -4.65 49.54 -14.20
N GLY A 146 -3.96 50.50 -13.61
CA GLY A 146 -2.57 50.37 -13.18
C GLY A 146 -2.48 50.42 -11.66
N GLU A 147 -1.54 49.69 -11.10
CA GLU A 147 -1.34 49.63 -9.66
C GLU A 147 0.02 50.23 -9.29
N VAL A 148 0.04 51.05 -8.24
CA VAL A 148 1.30 51.51 -7.65
C VAL A 148 1.99 50.32 -7.01
N ASN A 149 3.28 50.13 -7.29
CA ASN A 149 4.07 49.03 -6.78
C ASN A 149 3.95 48.97 -5.24
N PRO A 150 3.25 47.98 -4.69
CA PRO A 150 2.93 47.95 -3.29
C PRO A 150 4.11 47.43 -2.47
N VAL A 151 5.14 46.84 -3.10
CA VAL A 151 6.39 46.49 -2.40
C VAL A 151 7.15 47.76 -2.09
N LEU A 152 7.16 48.70 -3.03
CA LEU A 152 7.69 50.03 -2.81
C LEU A 152 6.92 50.73 -1.68
N LEU A 153 5.58 50.77 -1.74
CA LEU A 153 4.76 51.37 -0.68
C LEU A 153 4.99 50.70 0.68
N HIS A 154 5.06 49.37 0.71
CA HIS A 154 5.33 48.63 1.94
C HIS A 154 6.71 48.94 2.51
N LYS A 155 7.76 49.03 1.68
CA LYS A 155 9.12 49.42 2.11
C LYS A 155 9.11 50.86 2.66
N LEU A 156 8.44 51.79 1.98
CA LEU A 156 8.29 53.18 2.43
C LEU A 156 7.59 53.26 3.79
N ALA A 157 6.48 52.55 3.97
CA ALA A 157 5.75 52.54 5.23
C ALA A 157 6.50 51.85 6.38
N THR A 158 7.05 50.67 6.15
CA THR A 158 7.61 49.83 7.24
C THR A 158 9.04 50.19 7.63
N VAL A 159 9.88 50.57 6.67
CA VAL A 159 11.29 50.88 6.93
C VAL A 159 11.50 52.36 7.17
N PHE A 160 10.81 53.21 6.40
CA PHE A 160 10.98 54.66 6.46
C PHE A 160 9.85 55.39 7.20
N GLY A 161 8.77 54.69 7.59
CA GLY A 161 7.66 55.29 8.34
C GLY A 161 6.79 56.25 7.51
N ALA A 162 6.82 56.14 6.18
CA ALA A 162 6.08 57.03 5.29
C ALA A 162 4.56 56.76 5.32
N ASP A 163 3.77 57.83 5.26
CA ASP A 163 2.32 57.72 5.03
C ASP A 163 2.05 57.45 3.54
N VAL A 164 1.57 56.24 3.26
CA VAL A 164 1.34 55.72 1.90
C VAL A 164 -0.15 55.55 1.59
N GLU A 165 -1.04 56.07 2.43
CA GLU A 165 -2.48 56.03 2.15
C GLU A 165 -2.86 56.95 0.98
N GLY A 166 -3.66 56.43 0.04
CA GLY A 166 -4.15 57.22 -1.09
C GLY A 166 -3.08 57.62 -2.12
N VAL A 167 -1.91 57.00 -2.09
CA VAL A 167 -0.84 57.27 -3.07
C VAL A 167 -1.31 56.90 -4.47
N THR A 168 -1.31 57.88 -5.34
CA THR A 168 -1.46 57.69 -6.78
C THR A 168 -0.07 57.53 -7.39
N GLY A 169 0.05 56.84 -8.54
CA GLY A 169 1.34 56.64 -9.22
C GLY A 169 1.98 57.93 -9.76
N ASP A 170 1.58 59.10 -9.24
CA ASP A 170 2.15 60.39 -9.51
C ASP A 170 3.53 60.53 -8.85
N ARG A 171 4.47 61.02 -9.65
CA ARG A 171 5.88 61.12 -9.29
C ARG A 171 6.11 62.21 -8.26
N ASP A 172 5.43 63.33 -8.40
CA ASP A 172 5.59 64.47 -7.49
C ASP A 172 4.97 64.18 -6.12
N GLN A 173 3.86 63.44 -6.10
CA GLN A 173 3.27 62.92 -4.86
C GLN A 173 4.24 61.99 -4.13
N LEU A 174 4.86 61.03 -4.84
CA LEU A 174 5.83 60.11 -4.25
C LEU A 174 7.08 60.80 -3.73
N ARG A 175 7.60 61.80 -4.45
CA ARG A 175 8.72 62.62 -3.99
C ARG A 175 8.38 63.36 -2.69
N ALA A 176 7.21 63.97 -2.61
CA ALA A 176 6.78 64.69 -1.40
C ALA A 176 6.63 63.77 -0.19
N ILE A 177 6.10 62.55 -0.38
CA ILE A 177 5.96 61.55 0.69
C ILE A 177 7.34 61.06 1.16
N ALA A 178 8.24 60.78 0.22
CA ALA A 178 9.59 60.34 0.55
C ALA A 178 10.41 61.43 1.24
N GLU A 179 10.23 62.71 0.87
CA GLU A 179 10.84 63.86 1.52
C GLU A 179 10.32 64.01 2.97
N ALA A 180 9.01 63.89 3.18
CA ALA A 180 8.40 63.94 4.51
C ALA A 180 8.87 62.80 5.45
N ALA A 181 9.19 61.64 4.88
CA ALA A 181 9.72 60.48 5.58
C ALA A 181 11.27 60.45 5.65
N GLU A 182 11.94 61.52 5.22
CA GLU A 182 13.40 61.66 5.20
C GLU A 182 14.13 60.49 4.49
N VAL A 183 13.56 59.97 3.41
CA VAL A 183 14.16 58.87 2.63
C VAL A 183 15.41 59.40 1.89
N PRO A 184 16.61 58.86 2.16
CA PRO A 184 17.84 59.42 1.63
C PRO A 184 17.96 59.21 0.11
N GLY A 185 18.27 60.29 -0.61
CA GLY A 185 18.53 60.24 -2.06
C GLY A 185 17.34 59.81 -2.92
N PHE A 186 16.11 59.94 -2.41
CA PHE A 186 14.92 59.47 -3.13
C PHE A 186 14.65 60.30 -4.39
N ASP A 187 14.56 59.64 -5.55
CA ASP A 187 14.10 60.25 -6.80
C ASP A 187 13.34 59.24 -7.67
N VAL A 188 12.54 59.73 -8.61
CA VAL A 188 11.79 58.92 -9.57
C VAL A 188 12.18 59.29 -11.00
N GLU A 189 12.85 58.37 -11.67
CA GLU A 189 13.24 58.50 -13.07
C GLU A 189 12.09 58.22 -14.02
N ASP A 190 11.97 59.04 -15.08
CA ASP A 190 11.01 58.80 -16.15
C ASP A 190 11.50 57.70 -17.09
N ARG A 191 11.06 56.47 -16.80
CA ARG A 191 11.46 55.28 -17.54
C ARG A 191 10.27 54.38 -17.78
N LEU A 192 10.13 53.91 -19.01
CA LEU A 192 9.06 53.00 -19.45
C LEU A 192 9.67 51.66 -19.84
N VAL A 193 9.37 50.62 -19.06
CA VAL A 193 10.00 49.32 -19.22
C VAL A 193 8.97 48.20 -19.26
N ILE A 194 9.06 47.36 -20.28
CA ILE A 194 8.33 46.09 -20.35
C ILE A 194 9.24 45.00 -19.81
N GLY A 195 8.74 44.23 -18.84
CA GLY A 195 9.52 43.21 -18.18
C GLY A 195 8.69 42.18 -17.43
N THR A 196 9.41 41.27 -16.77
CA THR A 196 8.79 40.30 -15.85
C THR A 196 8.98 40.74 -14.41
N PHE A 197 7.88 41.04 -13.71
CA PHE A 197 7.86 41.46 -12.31
C PHE A 197 7.05 40.45 -11.50
N THR A 198 7.62 39.94 -10.41
CA THR A 198 6.99 38.85 -9.65
C THR A 198 6.20 39.45 -8.49
N TYR A 199 4.93 39.78 -8.77
CA TYR A 199 4.05 40.52 -7.87
C TYR A 199 3.28 39.65 -6.86
N ALA A 200 3.26 38.33 -7.05
CA ALA A 200 2.35 37.40 -6.34
C ALA A 200 2.38 37.46 -4.80
N LYS A 201 3.44 37.99 -4.18
CA LYS A 201 3.63 37.93 -2.73
C LYS A 201 2.78 38.92 -1.94
N LEU A 202 2.41 40.08 -2.48
CA LEU A 202 1.80 41.13 -1.65
C LEU A 202 0.29 40.99 -1.40
N PRO A 203 -0.55 40.64 -2.39
CA PRO A 203 -1.93 40.27 -2.10
C PRO A 203 -1.99 39.14 -1.07
N MET A 204 -1.14 38.11 -1.21
CA MET A 204 -1.02 37.03 -0.22
C MET A 204 -0.62 37.54 1.17
N VAL A 205 0.25 38.55 1.25
CA VAL A 205 0.65 39.16 2.53
C VAL A 205 -0.52 39.94 3.15
N ARG A 206 -1.26 40.73 2.37
CA ARG A 206 -2.45 41.45 2.84
C ARG A 206 -3.56 40.49 3.29
N ASP A 207 -3.81 39.43 2.51
CA ASP A 207 -4.74 38.36 2.86
C ASP A 207 -4.29 37.68 4.15
N MET A 208 -3.01 37.34 4.27
CA MET A 208 -2.44 36.76 5.49
C MET A 208 -2.64 37.69 6.67
N GLN A 209 -2.31 38.98 6.57
CA GLN A 209 -2.46 39.98 7.63
C GLN A 209 -3.92 40.15 8.09
N SER A 210 -4.87 40.12 7.16
CA SER A 210 -6.30 40.28 7.46
C SER A 210 -6.96 39.00 7.97
N ALA A 211 -6.35 37.83 7.77
CA ALA A 211 -6.91 36.52 8.12
C ALA A 211 -6.54 36.02 9.52
N GLY A 212 -5.99 36.85 10.42
CA GLY A 212 -5.48 36.41 11.73
C GLY A 212 -6.46 35.55 12.55
N GLU A 213 -7.71 36.00 12.70
CA GLU A 213 -8.76 35.24 13.42
C GLU A 213 -9.11 33.93 12.72
N LEU A 214 -9.25 33.94 11.39
CA LEU A 214 -9.56 32.74 10.59
C LEU A 214 -8.45 31.69 10.67
N LEU A 215 -7.18 32.14 10.72
CA LEU A 215 -6.03 31.27 10.87
C LEU A 215 -5.99 30.62 12.25
N ALA A 216 -6.36 31.37 13.30
CA ALA A 216 -6.40 30.87 14.66
C ALA A 216 -7.51 29.82 14.85
N ASP A 217 -8.65 29.96 14.16
CA ASP A 217 -9.78 29.03 14.25
C ASP A 217 -9.49 27.66 13.59
N SER A 218 -8.52 27.58 12.67
CA SER A 218 -8.21 26.33 11.96
C SER A 218 -7.24 25.41 12.70
N ASP A 219 -7.67 24.18 13.01
CA ASP A 219 -6.82 23.17 13.68
C ASP A 219 -5.61 22.78 12.84
N VAL A 220 -5.77 22.73 11.51
CA VAL A 220 -4.67 22.45 10.58
C VAL A 220 -3.61 23.55 10.64
N VAL A 221 -4.05 24.81 10.63
CA VAL A 221 -3.12 25.96 10.71
C VAL A 221 -2.42 26.01 12.07
N ALA A 222 -3.16 25.80 13.16
CA ALA A 222 -2.60 25.73 14.50
C ALA A 222 -1.55 24.62 14.63
N ALA A 223 -1.82 23.42 14.09
CA ALA A 223 -0.87 22.32 14.11
C ALA A 223 0.41 22.62 13.31
N ILE A 224 0.30 23.29 12.15
CA ILE A 224 1.46 23.76 11.36
C ILE A 224 2.22 24.86 12.10
N ALA A 225 1.52 25.73 12.84
CA ALA A 225 2.14 26.76 13.68
C ALA A 225 2.91 26.17 14.88
N GLY A 226 2.65 24.90 15.23
CA GLY A 226 3.34 24.16 16.28
C GLY A 226 2.52 23.97 17.56
N ASP A 227 1.20 24.13 17.48
CA ASP A 227 0.30 23.87 18.61
C ASP A 227 0.22 22.36 18.91
N PRO A 228 0.62 21.90 20.11
CA PRO A 228 0.67 20.46 20.43
C PRO A 228 -0.70 19.79 20.49
N GLU A 229 -1.74 20.49 20.94
CA GLU A 229 -3.09 19.94 21.08
C GLU A 229 -3.72 19.73 19.70
N ALA A 230 -3.58 20.70 18.81
CA ALA A 230 -3.99 20.55 17.41
C ALA A 230 -3.20 19.45 16.68
N GLN A 231 -1.90 19.30 16.98
CA GLN A 231 -1.10 18.19 16.46
C GLN A 231 -1.58 16.84 16.96
N GLU A 232 -1.93 16.72 18.24
CA GLU A 232 -2.47 15.49 18.81
C GLU A 232 -3.85 15.16 18.23
N LEU A 233 -4.74 16.15 18.10
CA LEU A 233 -6.06 16.02 17.48
C LEU A 233 -5.96 15.51 16.03
N LEU A 234 -5.03 16.03 15.25
CA LEU A 234 -4.83 15.60 13.86
C LEU A 234 -4.05 14.27 13.73
N SER A 235 -3.27 13.91 14.75
CA SER A 235 -2.55 12.64 14.79
C SER A 235 -3.44 11.48 15.26
N GLY A 236 -4.40 11.79 16.13
CA GLY A 236 -5.35 10.85 16.69
C GLY A 236 -6.60 10.77 15.84
N ASP A 237 -6.55 10.02 14.73
CA ASP A 237 -7.66 9.15 14.28
C ASP A 237 -7.44 8.57 12.87
N GLY A 238 -7.39 7.22 12.77
CA GLY A 238 -7.92 6.52 11.58
C GLY A 238 -7.02 5.63 10.74
N THR A 239 -6.28 4.69 11.33
CA THR A 239 -5.65 3.60 10.54
C THR A 239 -6.58 2.40 10.31
N GLY A 240 -7.87 2.53 10.63
CA GLY A 240 -8.88 1.54 10.27
C GLY A 240 -9.32 1.74 8.82
N PRO A 241 -9.57 0.69 8.03
CA PRO A 241 -10.22 0.85 6.74
C PRO A 241 -11.63 1.40 6.99
N LEU A 242 -11.80 2.70 6.79
CA LEU A 242 -13.11 3.30 6.61
C LEU A 242 -13.57 2.87 5.22
N ASP A 243 -14.61 2.05 5.15
CA ASP A 243 -15.33 1.84 3.91
C ASP A 243 -16.61 2.66 3.97
N LEU A 244 -17.18 2.96 2.81
CA LEU A 244 -18.49 3.57 2.75
C LEU A 244 -19.53 2.54 3.21
N ASP A 245 -20.32 2.89 4.24
CA ASP A 245 -21.26 1.96 4.89
C ASP A 245 -22.32 1.41 3.92
N SER A 246 -22.67 2.18 2.87
CA SER A 246 -23.66 1.80 1.87
C SER A 246 -23.25 2.24 0.46
N PRO A 247 -23.46 1.39 -0.57
CA PRO A 247 -23.34 1.79 -1.98
C PRO A 247 -24.19 3.00 -2.37
N GLN A 248 -25.27 3.29 -1.63
CA GLN A 248 -26.14 4.44 -1.88
C GLN A 248 -25.48 5.77 -1.49
N GLU A 249 -24.45 5.71 -0.64
CA GLU A 249 -23.68 6.88 -0.20
C GLU A 249 -22.35 6.99 -0.95
N ASP A 250 -22.10 6.08 -1.89
CA ASP A 250 -20.93 6.09 -2.76
C ASP A 250 -21.20 6.90 -4.02
N TYR A 251 -20.73 8.14 -3.99
CA TYR A 251 -20.82 9.09 -5.10
C TYR A 251 -19.51 9.15 -5.90
N SER A 252 -18.72 8.07 -5.90
CA SER A 252 -17.54 7.95 -6.75
C SER A 252 -17.97 7.89 -8.21
N VAL A 253 -17.51 8.86 -9.02
CA VAL A 253 -17.85 8.98 -10.45
C VAL A 253 -16.80 8.35 -11.36
N LEU A 254 -15.68 7.93 -10.80
CA LEU A 254 -14.59 7.22 -11.46
C LEU A 254 -14.21 6.01 -10.60
N ASP A 255 -13.51 5.05 -11.20
CA ASP A 255 -12.99 3.88 -10.48
C ASP A 255 -12.18 4.29 -9.24
N ALA A 256 -12.26 3.51 -8.17
CA ALA A 256 -11.45 3.73 -6.98
C ALA A 256 -11.04 2.38 -6.38
N ASP A 257 -9.74 2.20 -6.13
CA ASP A 257 -9.27 1.06 -5.36
C ASP A 257 -9.59 1.22 -3.86
N SER A 258 -9.32 0.19 -3.06
CA SER A 258 -9.63 0.20 -1.62
C SER A 258 -8.91 1.29 -0.85
N SER A 259 -7.68 1.66 -1.24
CA SER A 259 -6.92 2.73 -0.60
C SER A 259 -7.50 4.11 -0.91
N GLN A 260 -7.93 4.32 -2.17
CA GLN A 260 -8.59 5.55 -2.60
C GLN A 260 -9.98 5.69 -1.97
N ARG A 261 -10.75 4.60 -1.88
CA ARG A 261 -12.05 4.56 -1.17
C ARG A 261 -11.88 4.92 0.30
N GLY A 262 -10.87 4.35 0.97
CA GLY A 262 -10.56 4.69 2.36
C GLY A 262 -10.22 6.17 2.56
N ALA A 263 -9.45 6.76 1.65
CA ALA A 263 -9.16 8.19 1.68
C ALA A 263 -10.43 9.04 1.47
N ILE A 264 -11.32 8.63 0.56
CA ILE A 264 -12.60 9.30 0.33
C ILE A 264 -13.48 9.24 1.59
N ALA A 265 -13.65 8.05 2.17
CA ALA A 265 -14.44 7.85 3.39
C ALA A 265 -13.90 8.68 4.56
N ALA A 266 -12.59 8.74 4.75
CA ALA A 266 -11.95 9.56 5.78
C ALA A 266 -12.24 11.07 5.61
N VAL A 267 -12.18 11.61 4.38
CA VAL A 267 -12.54 13.02 4.14
C VAL A 267 -14.03 13.28 4.39
N LEU A 268 -14.89 12.32 4.03
CA LEU A 268 -16.34 12.43 4.24
C LEU A 268 -16.71 12.41 5.73
N ASP A 269 -15.92 11.72 6.55
CA ASP A 269 -15.99 11.73 8.02
C ASP A 269 -15.44 13.04 8.63
N GLY A 270 -15.00 14.00 7.80
CA GLY A 270 -14.53 15.31 8.23
C GLY A 270 -13.03 15.37 8.57
N ARG A 271 -12.25 14.34 8.23
CA ARG A 271 -10.82 14.28 8.56
C ARG A 271 -9.97 15.07 7.57
N SER A 272 -8.91 15.68 8.09
CA SER A 272 -7.86 16.30 7.29
C SER A 272 -6.77 15.28 6.98
N LEU A 273 -6.40 15.12 5.70
CA LEU A 273 -5.51 14.03 5.25
C LEU A 273 -4.39 14.54 4.34
N VAL A 274 -3.26 13.85 4.41
CA VAL A 274 -2.17 13.97 3.41
C VAL A 274 -2.13 12.67 2.60
N ILE A 275 -2.49 12.76 1.32
CA ILE A 275 -2.49 11.60 0.42
C ILE A 275 -1.18 11.57 -0.38
N HIS A 276 -0.34 10.58 -0.08
CA HIS A 276 0.87 10.31 -0.85
C HIS A 276 0.58 9.35 -2.00
N GLY A 277 0.85 9.79 -3.23
CA GLY A 277 0.71 8.93 -4.42
C GLY A 277 1.89 9.09 -5.38
N PRO A 278 2.63 8.02 -5.72
CA PRO A 278 3.59 8.02 -6.83
C PRO A 278 2.97 8.49 -8.17
N PRO A 279 3.77 8.87 -9.18
CA PRO A 279 3.26 9.14 -10.52
C PRO A 279 2.44 7.96 -11.06
N GLY A 280 1.28 8.24 -11.65
CA GLY A 280 0.41 7.21 -12.23
C GLY A 280 -0.59 6.53 -11.28
N THR A 281 -0.58 6.84 -9.98
CA THR A 281 -1.48 6.22 -8.97
C THR A 281 -2.89 6.83 -8.88
N GLY A 282 -3.33 7.54 -9.92
CA GLY A 282 -4.69 8.07 -9.97
C GLY A 282 -5.00 9.24 -9.03
N LYS A 283 -4.03 10.03 -8.55
CA LYS A 283 -4.30 11.19 -7.65
C LYS A 283 -5.41 12.12 -8.16
N SER A 284 -5.38 12.52 -9.43
CA SER A 284 -6.41 13.39 -10.02
C SER A 284 -7.79 12.70 -10.10
N GLN A 285 -7.82 11.38 -10.17
CA GLN A 285 -9.04 10.57 -10.13
C GLN A 285 -9.62 10.53 -8.71
N THR A 286 -8.78 10.33 -7.69
CA THR A 286 -9.18 10.45 -6.29
C THR A 286 -9.72 11.85 -5.96
N ILE A 287 -9.07 12.91 -6.45
CA ILE A 287 -9.55 14.30 -6.27
C ILE A 287 -10.91 14.51 -6.92
N ALA A 288 -11.11 14.03 -8.15
CA ALA A 288 -12.41 14.15 -8.83
C ALA A 288 -13.53 13.41 -8.06
N ASN A 289 -13.26 12.20 -7.57
CA ASN A 289 -14.21 11.45 -6.72
C ASN A 289 -14.52 12.18 -5.41
N LEU A 290 -13.51 12.77 -4.75
CA LEU A 290 -13.70 13.58 -3.55
C LEU A 290 -14.61 14.79 -3.81
N ILE A 291 -14.36 15.52 -4.90
CA ILE A 291 -15.18 16.68 -5.29
C ILE A 291 -16.63 16.22 -5.53
N ALA A 292 -16.83 15.18 -6.33
CA ALA A 292 -18.17 14.65 -6.60
C ALA A 292 -18.89 14.22 -5.32
N ALA A 293 -18.21 13.49 -4.43
CA ALA A 293 -18.79 12.97 -3.20
C ALA A 293 -19.13 14.04 -2.16
N LEU A 294 -18.35 15.12 -2.11
CA LEU A 294 -18.63 16.27 -1.24
C LEU A 294 -19.77 17.12 -1.81
N VAL A 295 -19.78 17.39 -3.12
CA VAL A 295 -20.83 18.16 -3.79
C VAL A 295 -22.17 17.44 -3.73
N ALA A 296 -22.19 16.12 -3.93
CA ALA A 296 -23.41 15.31 -3.79
C ALA A 296 -24.03 15.39 -2.38
N ARG A 297 -23.20 15.65 -1.36
CA ARG A 297 -23.64 15.89 0.03
C ARG A 297 -23.92 17.37 0.33
N GLY A 298 -24.02 18.22 -0.68
CA GLY A 298 -24.31 19.66 -0.54
C GLY A 298 -23.15 20.49 0.02
N ARG A 299 -21.92 19.98 0.03
CA ARG A 299 -20.75 20.73 0.50
C ARG A 299 -20.20 21.62 -0.62
N LYS A 300 -19.65 22.78 -0.24
CA LYS A 300 -18.87 23.64 -1.13
C LYS A 300 -17.42 23.20 -1.10
N VAL A 301 -16.80 23.07 -2.27
CA VAL A 301 -15.42 22.59 -2.40
C VAL A 301 -14.57 23.64 -3.11
N LEU A 302 -13.47 24.03 -2.47
CA LEU A 302 -12.43 24.86 -3.10
C LEU A 302 -11.24 23.95 -3.44
N PHE A 303 -10.99 23.74 -4.72
CA PHE A 303 -9.84 22.99 -5.19
C PHE A 303 -8.73 23.94 -5.66
N VAL A 304 -7.56 23.85 -5.03
CA VAL A 304 -6.40 24.69 -5.31
C VAL A 304 -5.21 23.81 -5.71
N ALA A 305 -4.47 24.23 -6.73
CA ALA A 305 -3.22 23.60 -7.14
C ALA A 305 -2.23 24.63 -7.67
N GLU A 306 -0.93 24.35 -7.54
CA GLU A 306 0.14 25.23 -8.03
C GLU A 306 0.19 25.28 -9.57
N LYS A 307 -0.03 24.14 -10.23
CA LYS A 307 0.10 24.01 -11.69
C LYS A 307 -1.26 23.92 -12.38
N ARG A 308 -1.42 24.69 -13.46
CA ARG A 308 -2.65 24.68 -14.27
C ARG A 308 -2.98 23.28 -14.81
N ALA A 309 -1.98 22.52 -15.23
CA ALA A 309 -2.16 21.16 -15.73
C ALA A 309 -2.81 20.21 -14.69
N ALA A 310 -2.59 20.43 -13.39
CA ALA A 310 -3.24 19.63 -12.35
C ALA A 310 -4.74 19.95 -12.25
N ILE A 311 -5.10 21.22 -12.41
CA ILE A 311 -6.49 21.69 -12.45
C ILE A 311 -7.19 21.11 -13.67
N ASP A 312 -6.61 21.29 -14.87
CA ASP A 312 -7.17 20.80 -16.13
C ASP A 312 -7.35 19.27 -16.13
N ALA A 313 -6.43 18.52 -15.50
CA ALA A 313 -6.53 17.07 -15.38
C ALA A 313 -7.73 16.62 -14.52
N VAL A 314 -8.12 17.39 -13.50
CA VAL A 314 -9.31 17.11 -12.68
C VAL A 314 -10.57 17.58 -13.41
N LEU A 315 -10.57 18.79 -13.98
CA LEU A 315 -11.69 19.31 -14.76
C LEU A 315 -12.05 18.41 -15.94
N SER A 316 -11.06 17.89 -16.66
CA SER A 316 -11.29 16.95 -17.77
C SER A 316 -11.94 15.64 -17.31
N ARG A 317 -11.64 15.18 -16.09
CA ARG A 317 -12.25 13.97 -15.52
C ARG A 317 -13.69 14.20 -15.10
N LEU A 318 -13.95 15.33 -14.43
CA LEU A 318 -15.30 15.73 -14.05
C LEU A 318 -16.17 15.96 -15.30
N LYS A 319 -15.64 16.66 -16.32
CA LYS A 319 -16.31 16.79 -17.63
C LYS A 319 -16.58 15.45 -18.31
N GLY A 320 -15.63 14.51 -18.23
CA GLY A 320 -15.80 13.16 -18.76
C GLY A 320 -16.84 12.32 -18.02
N ALA A 321 -17.24 12.74 -16.82
CA ALA A 321 -18.32 12.16 -16.02
C ALA A 321 -19.57 13.06 -16.01
N ASP A 322 -19.70 13.98 -16.96
CA ASP A 322 -20.82 14.94 -17.09
C ASP A 322 -21.03 15.85 -15.86
N LEU A 323 -19.98 16.06 -15.07
CA LEU A 323 -19.91 16.96 -13.92
C LEU A 323 -19.07 18.22 -14.22
N GLY A 324 -18.99 18.64 -15.49
CA GLY A 324 -18.30 19.87 -15.85
C GLY A 324 -18.94 21.11 -15.25
N ASP A 325 -20.28 21.14 -15.24
CA ASP A 325 -21.08 22.33 -14.94
C ASP A 325 -21.24 22.60 -13.44
N VAL A 326 -20.83 21.66 -12.58
CA VAL A 326 -20.79 21.83 -11.12
C VAL A 326 -19.52 22.53 -10.64
N VAL A 327 -18.56 22.80 -11.53
CA VAL A 327 -17.28 23.42 -11.18
C VAL A 327 -17.17 24.82 -11.79
N LEU A 328 -16.91 25.81 -10.93
CA LEU A 328 -16.56 27.15 -11.34
C LEU A 328 -15.05 27.33 -11.38
N ASP A 329 -14.47 27.45 -12.57
CA ASP A 329 -13.03 27.67 -12.77
C ASP A 329 -12.70 29.18 -12.75
N ILE A 330 -12.17 29.63 -11.61
CA ILE A 330 -11.76 31.03 -11.38
C ILE A 330 -10.24 31.13 -11.53
N HIS A 331 -9.79 31.69 -12.64
CA HIS A 331 -8.36 31.75 -13.00
C HIS A 331 -7.93 33.14 -13.52
N GLU A 332 -8.81 33.84 -14.23
CA GLU A 332 -8.50 35.15 -14.78
C GLU A 332 -9.16 36.21 -13.91
N GLY A 333 -8.44 37.30 -13.62
CA GLY A 333 -9.00 38.43 -12.89
C GLY A 333 -10.16 39.10 -13.65
N THR A 334 -10.25 40.43 -13.56
CA THR A 334 -11.40 41.24 -14.01
C THR A 334 -11.87 41.01 -15.46
N ARG A 335 -11.03 40.43 -16.33
CA ARG A 335 -11.31 40.17 -17.76
C ARG A 335 -12.28 39.01 -18.03
N ASP A 336 -12.60 38.18 -17.05
CA ASP A 336 -13.46 37.00 -17.25
C ASP A 336 -14.90 37.16 -16.75
N ARG A 337 -15.29 38.35 -16.27
CA ARG A 337 -16.62 38.55 -15.69
C ARG A 337 -17.75 38.14 -16.63
N VAL A 338 -17.58 38.33 -17.95
CA VAL A 338 -18.57 37.93 -18.97
C VAL A 338 -18.63 36.41 -19.14
N ARG A 339 -17.48 35.71 -19.14
CA ARG A 339 -17.46 34.25 -19.20
C ARG A 339 -18.05 33.66 -17.94
N ILE A 340 -17.60 34.10 -16.77
CA ILE A 340 -18.12 33.66 -15.47
C ILE A 340 -19.63 33.89 -15.36
N ALA A 341 -20.12 35.05 -15.79
CA ALA A 341 -21.56 35.33 -15.78
C ALA A 341 -22.34 34.42 -16.74
N ARG A 342 -21.77 34.08 -17.90
CA ARG A 342 -22.35 33.11 -18.83
C ARG A 342 -22.37 31.71 -18.24
N ASP A 343 -21.23 31.22 -17.77
CA ASP A 343 -21.10 29.88 -17.19
C ASP A 343 -22.06 29.71 -16.01
N LEU A 344 -22.18 30.73 -15.15
CA LEU A 344 -23.16 30.72 -14.05
C LEU A 344 -24.61 30.71 -14.54
N GLY A 345 -24.91 31.45 -15.61
CA GLY A 345 -26.23 31.44 -16.25
C GLY A 345 -26.59 30.07 -16.81
N ASP A 346 -25.68 29.47 -17.57
CA ASP A 346 -25.85 28.14 -18.17
C ASP A 346 -26.05 27.06 -17.09
N THR A 347 -25.29 27.11 -15.99
CA THR A 347 -25.48 26.19 -14.84
C THR A 347 -26.83 26.39 -14.14
N LEU A 348 -27.30 27.64 -13.99
CA LEU A 348 -28.60 27.94 -13.38
C LEU A 348 -29.76 27.44 -14.23
N ASP A 349 -29.68 27.59 -15.55
CA ASP A 349 -30.67 27.09 -16.50
C ASP A 349 -30.72 25.55 -16.46
N LEU A 350 -29.55 24.89 -16.41
CA LEU A 350 -29.46 23.44 -16.26
C LEU A 350 -30.11 22.95 -14.96
N ALA A 351 -29.85 23.63 -13.84
CA ALA A 351 -30.42 23.28 -12.54
C ALA A 351 -31.96 23.34 -12.50
N GLN A 352 -32.59 24.17 -13.35
CA GLN A 352 -34.05 24.24 -13.46
C GLN A 352 -34.65 23.05 -14.22
N VAL A 353 -33.88 22.41 -15.12
CA VAL A 353 -34.34 21.28 -15.94
C VAL A 353 -34.11 19.94 -15.24
N LEU A 354 -33.12 19.86 -14.35
CA LEU A 354 -32.79 18.66 -13.58
C LEU A 354 -33.78 18.41 -12.44
N THR A 355 -35.01 18.01 -12.79
CA THR A 355 -36.00 17.42 -11.87
C THR A 355 -36.15 15.93 -12.17
N GLY A 356 -35.09 15.16 -11.95
CA GLY A 356 -35.15 13.70 -12.05
C GLY A 356 -35.58 13.09 -10.72
N GLU A 357 -36.54 12.16 -10.75
CA GLU A 357 -36.73 11.26 -9.60
C GLU A 357 -35.58 10.23 -9.57
N PRO A 358 -35.05 9.89 -8.39
CA PRO A 358 -34.00 8.89 -8.27
C PRO A 358 -34.48 7.53 -8.83
N GLU A 359 -33.64 6.87 -9.64
CA GLU A 359 -33.95 5.57 -10.24
C GLU A 359 -33.94 4.45 -9.18
N GLN A 360 -35.04 4.31 -8.44
CA GLN A 360 -35.19 3.34 -7.34
C GLN A 360 -34.86 1.89 -7.74
N GLU A 361 -35.10 1.50 -8.99
CA GLU A 361 -34.78 0.16 -9.48
C GLU A 361 -33.26 -0.05 -9.66
N LEU A 362 -32.53 0.99 -10.09
CA LEU A 362 -31.08 0.95 -10.21
C LEU A 362 -30.44 0.80 -8.83
N ASP A 363 -30.87 1.60 -7.86
CA ASP A 363 -30.39 1.55 -6.47
C ASP A 363 -30.63 0.17 -5.85
N ARG A 364 -31.82 -0.40 -6.05
CA ARG A 364 -32.14 -1.74 -5.55
C ARG A 364 -31.23 -2.81 -6.17
N ARG A 365 -30.95 -2.73 -7.47
CA ARG A 365 -30.04 -3.67 -8.16
C ARG A 365 -28.61 -3.50 -7.68
N LEU A 366 -28.15 -2.27 -7.50
CA LEU A 366 -26.82 -1.96 -6.96
C LEU A 366 -26.63 -2.61 -5.59
N LEU A 367 -27.59 -2.42 -4.69
CA LEU A 367 -27.57 -3.01 -3.35
C LEU A 367 -27.54 -4.55 -3.38
N ASP A 368 -28.41 -5.20 -4.17
CA ASP A 368 -28.40 -6.68 -4.30
C ASP A 368 -27.04 -7.19 -4.78
N ARG A 369 -26.48 -6.56 -5.81
CA ARG A 369 -25.20 -6.98 -6.39
C ARG A 369 -24.04 -6.75 -5.43
N HIS A 370 -24.00 -5.60 -4.78
CA HIS A 370 -23.00 -5.30 -3.77
C HIS A 370 -23.07 -6.31 -2.62
N GLN A 371 -24.26 -6.54 -2.05
CA GLN A 371 -24.43 -7.48 -0.95
C GLN A 371 -23.97 -8.90 -1.32
N ARG A 372 -24.32 -9.37 -2.53
CA ARG A 372 -23.90 -10.69 -3.02
C ARG A 372 -22.39 -10.80 -3.19
N LEU A 373 -21.73 -9.76 -3.70
CA LEU A 373 -20.27 -9.73 -3.84
C LEU A 373 -19.58 -9.69 -2.48
N SER A 374 -20.05 -8.84 -1.57
CA SER A 374 -19.49 -8.73 -0.22
C SER A 374 -19.68 -10.02 0.58
N GLN A 375 -20.85 -10.68 0.47
CA GLN A 375 -21.08 -12.00 1.06
C GLN A 375 -20.16 -13.07 0.47
N HIS A 376 -19.89 -13.04 -0.84
CA HIS A 376 -18.96 -13.98 -1.46
C HIS A 376 -17.52 -13.79 -0.95
N VAL A 377 -17.06 -12.54 -0.85
CA VAL A 377 -15.75 -12.21 -0.30
C VAL A 377 -15.66 -12.62 1.17
N ALA A 378 -16.68 -12.33 1.97
CA ALA A 378 -16.75 -12.73 3.37
C ALA A 378 -16.69 -14.27 3.50
N ALA A 379 -17.48 -15.01 2.73
CA ALA A 379 -17.49 -16.48 2.75
C ALA A 379 -16.13 -17.08 2.36
N LEU A 380 -15.41 -16.46 1.42
CA LEU A 380 -14.05 -16.92 1.04
C LEU A 380 -13.02 -16.76 2.16
N HIS A 381 -13.22 -15.78 3.06
CA HIS A 381 -12.31 -15.41 4.14
C HIS A 381 -12.84 -15.79 5.54
N GLU A 382 -14.01 -16.43 5.60
CA GLU A 382 -14.54 -17.01 6.83
C GLU A 382 -13.65 -18.18 7.26
N LYS A 383 -13.27 -18.20 8.53
CA LYS A 383 -12.49 -19.31 9.10
C LYS A 383 -13.45 -20.45 9.41
N HIS A 384 -13.19 -21.61 8.85
CA HIS A 384 -14.00 -22.80 9.08
C HIS A 384 -13.41 -23.65 10.21
N ASP A 385 -14.23 -23.90 11.22
CA ASP A 385 -13.93 -24.84 12.30
C ASP A 385 -14.10 -26.30 11.84
N PRO A 386 -13.29 -27.24 12.36
CA PRO A 386 -12.26 -27.05 13.41
C PRO A 386 -10.88 -26.63 12.88
N TRP A 387 -10.74 -26.41 11.56
CA TRP A 387 -9.43 -26.23 10.92
C TRP A 387 -8.86 -24.81 11.09
N GLY A 388 -9.68 -23.82 11.41
CA GLY A 388 -9.27 -22.42 11.50
C GLY A 388 -8.74 -21.84 10.18
N LEU A 389 -9.04 -22.50 9.06
CA LEU A 389 -8.62 -22.14 7.71
C LEU A 389 -9.76 -21.54 6.91
N THR A 390 -9.41 -20.63 6.01
CA THR A 390 -10.35 -20.03 5.05
C THR A 390 -10.33 -20.77 3.71
N ALA A 391 -11.42 -20.69 2.95
CA ALA A 391 -11.46 -21.25 1.60
C ALA A 391 -10.35 -20.64 0.71
N PHE A 392 -10.07 -19.34 0.86
CA PHE A 392 -8.98 -18.66 0.18
C PHE A 392 -7.60 -19.25 0.50
N GLN A 393 -7.31 -19.51 1.78
CA GLN A 393 -6.06 -20.15 2.21
C GLN A 393 -5.92 -21.56 1.63
N ILE A 394 -7.02 -22.34 1.63
CA ILE A 394 -7.03 -23.69 1.06
C ILE A 394 -6.73 -23.65 -0.44
N GLN A 395 -7.40 -22.78 -1.20
CA GLN A 395 -7.14 -22.63 -2.64
C GLN A 395 -5.70 -22.20 -2.91
N SER A 396 -5.18 -21.25 -2.14
CA SER A 396 -3.80 -20.78 -2.25
C SER A 396 -2.79 -21.89 -1.97
N ALA A 397 -3.04 -22.71 -0.94
CA ALA A 397 -2.20 -23.86 -0.62
C ALA A 397 -2.25 -24.92 -1.73
N LEU A 398 -3.44 -25.23 -2.28
CA LEU A 398 -3.61 -26.20 -3.36
C LEU A 398 -2.87 -25.81 -4.64
N LEU A 399 -2.79 -24.51 -4.96
CA LEU A 399 -2.01 -24.00 -6.10
C LEU A 399 -0.50 -24.27 -5.94
N GLY A 400 -0.01 -24.33 -4.70
CA GLY A 400 1.39 -24.64 -4.40
C GLY A 400 1.73 -26.13 -4.41
N ILE A 401 0.75 -27.04 -4.49
CA ILE A 401 0.99 -28.48 -4.45
C ILE A 401 1.28 -29.02 -5.86
N PRO A 402 2.46 -29.64 -6.10
CA PRO A 402 2.78 -30.23 -7.40
C PRO A 402 1.79 -31.33 -7.79
N ALA A 403 1.51 -31.48 -9.08
CA ALA A 403 0.59 -32.53 -9.57
C ALA A 403 1.01 -33.94 -9.15
N ALA A 404 2.32 -34.19 -9.01
CA ALA A 404 2.88 -35.47 -8.56
C ALA A 404 2.56 -35.82 -7.09
N ALA A 405 2.21 -34.83 -6.27
CA ALA A 405 1.85 -35.02 -4.86
C ALA A 405 0.36 -35.36 -4.67
N ARG A 406 -0.42 -35.50 -5.75
CA ARG A 406 -1.82 -35.93 -5.68
C ARG A 406 -1.91 -37.40 -5.29
N THR A 407 -2.60 -37.67 -4.19
CA THR A 407 -2.86 -39.04 -3.70
C THR A 407 -4.30 -39.47 -3.94
N PRO A 408 -4.55 -40.73 -4.31
CA PRO A 408 -5.91 -41.28 -4.36
C PRO A 408 -6.48 -41.56 -2.97
N VAL A 409 -5.66 -41.53 -1.92
CA VAL A 409 -6.11 -41.76 -0.54
C VAL A 409 -7.14 -40.69 -0.16
N ARG A 410 -8.26 -41.14 0.40
CA ARG A 410 -9.30 -40.29 0.98
C ARG A 410 -9.33 -40.56 2.47
N LEU A 411 -9.14 -39.51 3.27
CA LEU A 411 -9.28 -39.58 4.72
C LEU A 411 -10.78 -39.58 5.03
N GLY A 412 -11.28 -40.66 5.64
CA GLY A 412 -12.71 -40.83 5.93
C GLY A 412 -13.27 -39.92 7.04
N THR A 413 -12.40 -39.20 7.76
CA THR A 413 -12.75 -38.40 8.95
C THR A 413 -11.95 -37.09 8.99
N ALA A 414 -11.89 -36.36 7.87
CA ALA A 414 -11.15 -35.09 7.79
C ALA A 414 -11.67 -34.01 8.77
N GLU A 415 -12.97 -34.06 9.10
CA GLU A 415 -13.62 -33.20 10.09
C GLU A 415 -13.16 -33.40 11.54
N HIS A 416 -12.44 -34.49 11.83
CA HIS A 416 -11.88 -34.75 13.16
C HIS A 416 -10.38 -34.43 13.25
N LEU A 417 -9.76 -33.99 12.16
CA LEU A 417 -8.36 -33.58 12.10
C LEU A 417 -8.27 -32.07 12.31
N GLY A 418 -8.09 -31.65 13.55
CA GLY A 418 -7.71 -30.28 13.86
C GLY A 418 -6.28 -29.97 13.43
N VAL A 419 -5.88 -28.70 13.56
CA VAL A 419 -4.54 -28.23 13.14
C VAL A 419 -3.44 -28.98 13.90
N ALA A 420 -3.61 -29.19 15.21
CA ALA A 420 -2.62 -29.85 16.05
C ALA A 420 -2.44 -31.34 15.70
N GLU A 421 -3.55 -32.06 15.48
CA GLU A 421 -3.53 -33.45 15.05
C GLU A 421 -2.92 -33.59 13.65
N ALA A 422 -3.23 -32.66 12.73
CA ALA A 422 -2.68 -32.65 11.39
C ALA A 422 -1.16 -32.40 11.39
N ASP A 423 -0.66 -31.52 12.25
CA ASP A 423 0.78 -31.28 12.40
C ASP A 423 1.49 -32.51 12.99
N THR A 424 0.90 -33.13 14.02
CA THR A 424 1.43 -34.37 14.62
C THR A 424 1.50 -35.49 13.58
N LEU A 425 0.41 -35.72 12.84
CA LEU A 425 0.35 -36.73 11.79
C LEU A 425 1.36 -36.45 10.67
N ARG A 426 1.58 -35.17 10.32
CA ARG A 426 2.57 -34.78 9.31
C ARG A 426 3.98 -35.16 9.76
N ASP A 427 4.31 -34.91 11.01
CA ASP A 427 5.63 -35.23 11.56
C ASP A 427 5.82 -36.75 11.70
N GLU A 428 4.80 -37.48 12.15
CA GLU A 428 4.82 -38.96 12.17
C GLU A 428 5.00 -39.57 10.77
N LEU A 429 4.30 -39.03 9.75
CA LEU A 429 4.45 -39.50 8.37
C LEU A 429 5.84 -39.19 7.80
N ARG A 430 6.42 -38.04 8.16
CA ARG A 430 7.81 -37.69 7.79
C ARG A 430 8.82 -38.61 8.45
N GLU A 431 8.64 -38.90 9.74
CA GLU A 431 9.48 -39.85 10.47
C GLU A 431 9.36 -41.25 9.86
N PHE A 432 8.13 -41.72 9.59
CA PHE A 432 7.89 -43.00 8.92
C PHE A 432 8.56 -43.06 7.53
N ALA A 433 8.50 -41.96 6.75
CA ALA A 433 9.19 -41.87 5.48
C ALA A 433 10.71 -41.96 5.65
N HIS A 434 11.27 -41.24 6.62
CA HIS A 434 12.71 -41.22 6.91
C HIS A 434 13.23 -42.59 7.36
N LEU A 435 12.43 -43.32 8.14
CA LEU A 435 12.70 -44.71 8.54
C LEU A 435 12.54 -45.72 7.39
N GLY A 436 12.23 -45.25 6.17
CA GLY A 436 12.07 -46.10 4.99
C GLY A 436 10.77 -46.90 4.99
N GLY A 437 9.76 -46.49 5.75
CA GLY A 437 8.48 -47.19 5.87
C GLY A 437 7.79 -47.46 4.53
N PHE A 438 7.89 -46.53 3.58
CA PHE A 438 7.35 -46.69 2.22
C PHE A 438 8.18 -47.61 1.30
N THR A 439 9.34 -48.07 1.77
CA THR A 439 10.22 -48.99 1.04
C THR A 439 10.11 -50.44 1.52
N LEU A 440 9.32 -50.70 2.56
CA LEU A 440 9.05 -52.05 3.09
C LEU A 440 8.29 -52.88 2.04
N ARG A 441 8.96 -53.86 1.44
CA ARG A 441 8.39 -54.81 0.47
C ARG A 441 8.48 -56.25 1.01
N PRO A 442 7.61 -57.17 0.55
CA PRO A 442 7.77 -58.60 0.83
C PRO A 442 9.19 -59.06 0.45
N GLY A 443 9.95 -59.56 1.43
CA GLY A 443 11.34 -60.01 1.24
C GLY A 443 12.44 -58.96 1.47
N ALA A 444 12.10 -57.68 1.67
CA ALA A 444 13.10 -56.64 1.99
C ALA A 444 13.63 -56.75 3.43
N THR A 445 12.82 -57.28 4.34
CA THR A 445 13.20 -57.51 5.73
C THR A 445 12.54 -58.79 6.26
N PRO A 446 13.24 -59.59 7.09
CA PRO A 446 12.63 -60.72 7.80
C PRO A 446 11.48 -60.33 8.73
N TRP A 447 11.40 -59.04 9.09
CA TRP A 447 10.32 -58.47 9.90
C TRP A 447 9.10 -58.04 9.09
N TYR A 448 9.12 -58.22 7.76
CA TYR A 448 8.00 -57.81 6.91
C TYR A 448 6.73 -58.61 7.27
N GLY A 449 5.66 -57.90 7.61
CA GLY A 449 4.41 -58.50 8.09
C GLY A 449 4.39 -58.89 9.57
N ALA A 450 5.44 -58.55 10.34
CA ALA A 450 5.42 -58.74 11.79
C ALA A 450 4.38 -57.81 12.44
N ALA A 451 3.49 -58.38 13.25
CA ALA A 451 2.43 -57.64 13.95
C ALA A 451 2.94 -56.96 15.24
N LEU A 452 3.97 -56.12 15.12
CA LEU A 452 4.57 -55.38 16.23
C LEU A 452 3.96 -53.97 16.27
N ARG A 453 2.91 -53.79 17.08
CA ARG A 453 2.11 -52.56 17.12
C ARG A 453 2.58 -51.55 18.15
N THR A 454 3.55 -51.91 18.98
CA THR A 454 4.08 -51.06 20.05
C THR A 454 5.59 -51.16 20.10
N THR A 455 6.23 -50.10 20.58
CA THR A 455 7.68 -50.06 20.81
C THR A 455 8.14 -51.17 21.75
N GLU A 456 7.33 -51.48 22.77
CA GLU A 456 7.63 -52.55 23.72
C GLU A 456 7.60 -53.93 23.06
N GLN A 457 6.59 -54.22 22.23
CA GLN A 457 6.56 -55.47 21.45
C GLN A 457 7.78 -55.59 20.52
N ALA A 458 8.16 -54.50 19.86
CA ALA A 458 9.34 -54.49 19.00
C ALA A 458 10.62 -54.77 19.81
N ARG A 459 10.78 -54.14 20.98
CA ARG A 459 11.92 -54.36 21.87
C ARG A 459 11.99 -55.81 22.36
N GLN A 460 10.87 -56.35 22.83
CA GLN A 460 10.79 -57.75 23.29
C GLN A 460 11.11 -58.74 22.17
N ALA A 461 10.64 -58.47 20.95
CA ALA A 461 10.95 -59.30 19.79
C ALA A 461 12.45 -59.27 19.44
N CYS A 462 13.08 -58.08 19.47
CA CYS A 462 14.52 -57.93 19.29
C CYS A 462 15.32 -58.65 20.39
N ASP A 463 14.93 -58.48 21.66
CA ASP A 463 15.59 -59.14 22.80
C ASP A 463 15.45 -60.66 22.73
N LEU A 464 14.27 -61.17 22.34
CA LEU A 464 14.05 -62.59 22.15
C LEU A 464 14.89 -63.14 20.98
N ALA A 465 14.91 -62.46 19.84
CA ALA A 465 15.72 -62.84 18.69
C ALA A 465 17.22 -62.86 19.05
N GLY A 466 17.69 -61.85 19.80
CA GLY A 466 19.05 -61.79 20.33
C GLY A 466 19.36 -62.96 21.27
N ARG A 467 18.50 -63.22 22.26
CA ARG A 467 18.68 -64.36 23.19
C ARG A 467 18.68 -65.72 22.48
N LEU A 468 17.80 -65.90 21.49
CA LEU A 468 17.75 -67.13 20.69
C LEU A 468 19.05 -67.33 19.93
N HIS A 469 19.54 -66.29 19.26
CA HIS A 469 20.76 -66.34 18.46
C HIS A 469 22.02 -66.55 19.31
N THR A 470 22.18 -65.76 20.37
CA THR A 470 23.43 -65.72 21.15
C THR A 470 23.55 -66.84 22.17
N HIS A 471 22.44 -67.31 22.76
CA HIS A 471 22.51 -68.25 23.88
C HIS A 471 21.73 -69.54 23.67
N LEU A 472 20.42 -69.46 23.40
CA LEU A 472 19.56 -70.64 23.44
C LEU A 472 19.83 -71.62 22.29
N LEU A 473 19.98 -71.14 21.05
CA LEU A 473 20.27 -72.01 19.91
C LEU A 473 21.67 -72.64 19.99
N PRO A 474 22.76 -71.91 20.31
CA PRO A 474 24.07 -72.53 20.51
C PRO A 474 24.08 -73.59 21.62
N MET A 475 23.46 -73.27 22.78
CA MET A 475 23.36 -74.21 23.91
C MET A 475 22.58 -75.47 23.54
N LEU A 476 21.43 -75.31 22.86
CA LEU A 476 20.63 -76.43 22.38
C LEU A 476 21.44 -77.31 21.41
N SER A 477 22.17 -76.67 20.49
CA SER A 477 22.99 -77.36 19.49
C SER A 477 24.08 -78.18 20.17
N TYR A 478 24.85 -77.57 21.08
CA TYR A 478 25.90 -78.24 21.84
C TYR A 478 25.37 -79.44 22.64
N ARG A 479 24.23 -79.28 23.33
CA ARG A 479 23.63 -80.37 24.11
C ARG A 479 23.09 -81.50 23.24
N LEU A 480 22.48 -81.18 22.10
CA LEU A 480 21.97 -82.19 21.17
C LEU A 480 23.09 -82.96 20.49
N ASP A 481 24.15 -82.26 20.07
CA ASP A 481 25.31 -82.90 19.45
C ASP A 481 25.96 -83.86 20.44
N ARG A 482 26.17 -83.43 21.69
CA ARG A 482 26.67 -84.29 22.77
C ARG A 482 25.76 -85.50 23.04
N ALA A 483 24.44 -85.30 23.10
CA ALA A 483 23.50 -86.40 23.30
C ALA A 483 23.51 -87.40 22.13
N CYS A 484 23.74 -86.92 20.91
CA CYS A 484 23.91 -87.79 19.74
C CYS A 484 25.20 -88.61 19.86
N ASP A 485 26.31 -87.98 20.26
CA ASP A 485 27.59 -88.67 20.46
C ASP A 485 27.49 -89.77 21.53
N GLU A 486 26.88 -89.47 22.68
CA GLU A 486 26.71 -90.42 23.79
C GLU A 486 25.78 -91.60 23.43
N THR A 487 24.85 -91.40 22.49
CA THR A 487 23.91 -92.45 22.03
C THR A 487 24.33 -93.14 20.73
N GLY A 488 25.46 -92.74 20.13
CA GLY A 488 25.93 -93.25 18.84
C GLY A 488 25.08 -92.82 17.64
N LEU A 489 24.23 -91.80 17.78
CA LEU A 489 23.42 -91.26 16.70
C LEU A 489 24.19 -90.18 15.92
N ARG A 490 23.90 -90.02 14.63
CA ARG A 490 24.50 -88.98 13.80
C ARG A 490 24.06 -87.58 14.24
N ALA A 491 25.03 -86.67 14.40
CA ALA A 491 24.79 -85.27 14.71
C ALA A 491 23.93 -84.57 13.62
N PRO A 492 22.91 -83.78 14.02
CA PRO A 492 21.98 -83.12 13.11
C PRO A 492 22.62 -81.89 12.41
N THR A 493 22.42 -81.79 11.09
CA THR A 493 23.07 -80.78 10.24
C THR A 493 22.30 -79.47 10.11
N GLY A 494 21.00 -79.46 10.42
CA GLY A 494 20.16 -78.26 10.31
C GLY A 494 19.10 -78.17 11.40
N TYR A 495 18.47 -76.99 11.53
CA TYR A 495 17.48 -76.72 12.59
C TYR A 495 16.32 -77.71 12.60
N ARG A 496 15.75 -78.03 11.42
CA ARG A 496 14.63 -78.98 11.31
C ARG A 496 15.02 -80.38 11.80
N GLU A 497 16.24 -80.82 11.49
CA GLU A 497 16.79 -82.10 11.95
C GLU A 497 17.07 -82.08 13.45
N ARG A 498 17.58 -80.96 13.99
CA ARG A 498 17.75 -80.75 15.44
C ARG A 498 16.43 -80.86 16.20
N VAL A 499 15.36 -80.24 15.69
CA VAL A 499 14.02 -80.34 16.31
C VAL A 499 13.49 -81.76 16.24
N ALA A 500 13.64 -82.45 15.11
CA ALA A 500 13.24 -83.85 14.99
C ALA A 500 14.01 -84.75 15.96
N ARG A 501 15.32 -84.53 16.13
CA ARG A 501 16.17 -85.27 17.06
C ARG A 501 15.80 -85.01 18.52
N LEU A 502 15.53 -83.76 18.88
CA LEU A 502 15.06 -83.42 20.21
C LEU A 502 13.76 -84.15 20.54
N ARG A 503 12.79 -84.13 19.62
CA ARG A 503 11.51 -84.85 19.79
C ARG A 503 11.72 -86.36 19.94
N LEU A 504 12.65 -86.95 19.19
CA LEU A 504 13.02 -88.36 19.33
C LEU A 504 13.55 -88.64 20.74
N PHE A 505 14.51 -87.85 21.23
CA PHE A 505 15.05 -88.03 22.58
C PHE A 505 13.99 -87.85 23.66
N THR A 506 13.10 -86.86 23.52
CA THR A 506 11.98 -86.67 24.44
C THR A 506 11.04 -87.87 24.42
N GLY A 507 10.67 -88.37 23.24
CA GLY A 507 9.82 -89.56 23.10
C GLY A 507 10.47 -90.80 23.71
N VAL A 508 11.76 -91.03 23.47
CA VAL A 508 12.49 -92.14 24.07
C VAL A 508 12.54 -92.01 25.60
N ALA A 509 12.85 -90.83 26.14
CA ALA A 509 12.84 -90.58 27.57
C ALA A 509 11.46 -90.82 28.21
N GLU A 510 10.38 -90.44 27.52
CA GLU A 510 9.01 -90.76 27.94
C GLU A 510 8.73 -92.26 27.94
N THR A 511 9.23 -93.01 26.94
CA THR A 511 9.06 -94.47 26.97
C THR A 511 9.85 -95.14 28.10
N LEU A 512 11.10 -94.71 28.34
CA LEU A 512 11.96 -95.25 29.40
C LEU A 512 11.42 -94.97 30.79
N THR A 513 10.68 -93.88 30.97
CA THR A 513 10.01 -93.56 32.25
C THR A 513 8.70 -94.35 32.45
N ARG A 514 8.05 -94.79 31.37
CA ARG A 514 6.76 -95.50 31.43
C ARG A 514 6.89 -97.01 31.40
N LEU A 515 7.94 -97.55 30.81
CA LEU A 515 8.11 -98.99 30.55
C LEU A 515 9.29 -99.56 31.34
N ALA A 516 9.13 -100.77 31.87
CA ALA A 516 10.15 -101.48 32.61
C ALA A 516 11.32 -101.89 31.69
N PRO A 517 12.57 -101.94 32.20
CA PRO A 517 13.75 -102.28 31.39
C PRO A 517 13.62 -103.60 30.61
N ALA A 518 12.87 -104.55 31.17
CA ALA A 518 12.62 -105.85 30.56
C ALA A 518 11.89 -105.79 29.19
N VAL A 519 11.18 -104.70 28.87
CA VAL A 519 10.54 -104.49 27.56
C VAL A 519 11.59 -104.38 26.45
N TYR A 520 12.71 -103.73 26.74
CA TYR A 520 13.73 -103.41 25.74
C TYR A 520 14.72 -104.55 25.50
N THR A 521 14.69 -105.58 26.36
CA THR A 521 15.49 -106.80 26.22
C THR A 521 14.68 -108.00 25.71
N ALA A 522 13.36 -107.85 25.54
CA ALA A 522 12.50 -108.90 25.02
C ALA A 522 12.67 -109.06 23.51
N ASP A 523 12.76 -110.30 23.01
CA ASP A 523 12.86 -110.60 21.58
C ASP A 523 11.59 -110.11 20.84
N PRO A 524 11.70 -109.14 19.92
CA PRO A 524 10.54 -108.57 19.22
C PRO A 524 9.72 -109.63 18.48
N ALA A 525 10.36 -110.71 18.00
CA ALA A 525 9.69 -111.78 17.27
C ALA A 525 8.71 -112.57 18.16
N ARG A 526 9.00 -112.71 19.45
CA ARG A 526 8.11 -113.38 20.41
C ARG A 526 6.88 -112.55 20.79
N LEU A 527 7.00 -111.22 20.79
CA LEU A 527 5.87 -110.32 21.04
C LEU A 527 4.93 -110.23 19.82
N ALA A 528 5.46 -110.33 18.60
CA ALA A 528 4.65 -110.36 17.37
C ALA A 528 3.85 -111.68 17.20
N ALA A 529 4.40 -112.82 17.66
CA ALA A 529 3.71 -114.11 17.64
C ALA A 529 2.50 -114.18 18.60
N ALA A 530 2.37 -113.23 19.54
CA ALA A 530 1.26 -113.14 20.49
C ALA A 530 -0.11 -112.86 19.82
N ASP A 531 -0.11 -112.35 18.59
CA ASP A 531 -1.36 -112.00 17.90
C ASP A 531 -2.07 -113.20 17.25
N GLN A 532 -1.39 -114.35 17.16
CA GLN A 532 -1.98 -115.60 16.66
C GLN A 532 -2.32 -116.62 17.77
N ALA A 533 -2.18 -116.24 19.04
CA ALA A 533 -2.39 -117.12 20.18
C ALA A 533 -3.87 -117.20 20.64
N GLY A 534 -4.26 -118.36 21.20
CA GLY A 534 -5.62 -118.62 21.71
C GLY A 534 -6.01 -117.75 22.92
N LEU A 535 -7.32 -117.64 23.20
CA LEU A 535 -7.90 -116.73 24.23
C LEU A 535 -7.20 -116.76 25.60
N ARG A 536 -6.74 -117.94 26.06
CA ARG A 536 -6.05 -118.09 27.35
C ARG A 536 -4.62 -117.57 27.33
N GLU A 537 -3.85 -117.86 26.28
CA GLU A 537 -2.48 -117.36 26.11
C GLU A 537 -2.46 -115.84 25.92
N ARG A 538 -3.44 -115.29 25.20
CA ARG A 538 -3.63 -113.84 25.11
C ARG A 538 -3.88 -113.21 26.48
N HIS A 539 -4.56 -113.90 27.41
CA HIS A 539 -4.80 -113.38 28.75
C HIS A 539 -3.53 -113.36 29.61
N THR A 540 -2.72 -114.43 29.57
CA THR A 540 -1.42 -114.48 30.27
C THR A 540 -0.42 -113.49 29.69
N LEU A 541 -0.32 -113.38 28.37
CA LEU A 541 0.53 -112.39 27.69
C LEU A 541 0.10 -110.96 28.00
N ARG A 542 -1.21 -110.67 28.07
CA ARG A 542 -1.71 -109.35 28.53
C ARG A 542 -1.35 -109.06 29.99
N LYS A 543 -1.37 -110.07 30.86
CA LYS A 543 -0.97 -109.92 32.26
C LYS A 543 0.53 -109.66 32.39
N GLN A 544 1.36 -110.35 31.60
CA GLN A 544 2.80 -110.09 31.50
C GLN A 544 3.10 -108.71 30.92
N ALA A 545 2.43 -108.32 29.83
CA ALA A 545 2.56 -106.99 29.25
C ALA A 545 2.16 -105.89 30.25
N ARG A 546 1.12 -106.09 31.07
CA ARG A 546 0.75 -105.15 32.14
C ARG A 546 1.78 -105.04 33.25
N ALA A 547 2.48 -106.13 33.57
CA ALA A 547 3.55 -106.12 34.56
C ALA A 547 4.82 -105.36 34.09
N LEU A 548 4.90 -105.04 32.80
CA LEU A 548 6.01 -104.32 32.18
C LEU A 548 5.81 -102.80 32.11
N TRP A 549 4.69 -102.28 32.60
CA TRP A 549 4.46 -100.84 32.76
C TRP A 549 4.90 -100.39 34.16
N LEU A 550 5.72 -99.33 34.23
CA LEU A 550 6.18 -98.73 35.49
C LEU A 550 5.24 -97.62 35.99
N ALA A 551 4.45 -97.03 35.10
CA ALA A 551 3.50 -95.95 35.40
C ALA A 551 2.13 -96.23 34.77
N ASP A 552 1.10 -95.49 35.22
CA ASP A 552 -0.25 -95.60 34.68
C ASP A 552 -0.28 -95.45 33.15
N LYS A 553 -1.13 -96.27 32.53
CA LYS A 553 -1.22 -96.41 31.07
C LYS A 553 -1.61 -95.06 30.43
N PRO A 554 -1.03 -94.65 29.29
CA PRO A 554 -1.61 -93.59 28.50
C PRO A 554 -3.04 -94.00 28.09
N PRO A 555 -3.96 -93.03 27.97
CA PRO A 555 -5.30 -93.29 27.47
C PRO A 555 -5.21 -94.03 26.12
N ARG A 556 -6.20 -94.89 25.84
CA ARG A 556 -6.35 -95.45 24.50
C ARG A 556 -6.61 -94.26 23.57
N ASP A 557 -5.66 -93.96 22.70
CA ASP A 557 -5.96 -93.19 21.50
C ASP A 557 -6.87 -94.06 20.62
N ASP A 558 -8.02 -93.50 20.23
CA ASP A 558 -8.98 -94.10 19.29
C ASP A 558 -8.38 -94.25 17.88
#